data_AF-A0A8T7L1H0-F1
#
_entry.id   AF-A0A8T7L1H0-F1
#
_cell.length_a   1.000
_cell.length_b   1.000
_cell.length_c   1.000
_cell.angle_alpha   90.00
_cell.angle_beta   90.00
_cell.angle_gamma   90.00
#
_symmetry.space_group_name_H-M   'P 1'
#
loop_
_entity.id
_entity.type
_entity.pdbx_description
1 polymer ?
#
loop_
_entity_poly.entity_id
_entity_poly.type
_entity_poly.pdbx_seq_one_letter_code
_entity_poly.pdbx_strand_id
1 'polypeptide(L)'
;MNHLSSESLVKEQGRINAPTSSRAMLILTAWLGTLLLSRLPQIILSELGVAPFSEWSMWWWIVVGIALVALTFVWSAVRPLRGYFLIMTMIYVVTIGMSWLTGTSVWVSWFGPDKPWLILSFGDRLGIVLTALALAGVLALMGQKRGDFFFTLGNINAPAEGMRLRWKVAGPLIALLLTALFTAGILAMNSLSITIADILPILPMVFILAMMNAFGEEMAYRAAPLSQLWQIVGKRQAVWMMALWFGLGHYYGGVSFGAAGVIYLTLLAVLFGKAMVETKGLGIPVFMHLWGDLVLYILLALGSA
;
A
#
# COMPACT_ATOMS: atom_id res chain seq x y z
N MET A 1 42.54 -30.08 -6.35
CA MET A 1 42.96 -29.42 -5.10
C MET A 1 42.59 -27.94 -5.21
N ASN A 2 41.41 -27.57 -4.70
CA ASN A 2 40.95 -26.17 -4.69
C ASN A 2 41.22 -25.61 -3.29
N HIS A 3 42.24 -24.78 -3.15
CA HIS A 3 42.48 -23.97 -1.96
C HIS A 3 41.41 -22.87 -1.89
N LEU A 4 40.25 -23.20 -1.30
CA LEU A 4 39.38 -22.18 -0.74
C LEU A 4 40.12 -21.59 0.47
N SER A 5 40.54 -20.33 0.36
CA SER A 5 41.23 -19.65 1.45
C SER A 5 40.31 -19.54 2.66
N SER A 6 40.84 -19.88 3.83
CA SER A 6 40.16 -19.79 5.13
C SER A 6 39.58 -18.40 5.42
N GLU A 7 40.11 -17.35 4.79
CA GLU A 7 39.59 -15.98 4.89
C GLU A 7 38.20 -15.79 4.28
N SER A 8 37.83 -16.58 3.26
CA SER A 8 36.51 -16.48 2.63
C SER A 8 35.39 -17.01 3.52
N LEU A 9 35.66 -18.09 4.26
CA LEU A 9 34.74 -18.69 5.24
C LEU A 9 34.50 -17.76 6.45
N VAL A 10 35.55 -17.06 6.90
CA VAL A 10 35.45 -16.13 8.04
C VAL A 10 34.62 -14.88 7.70
N LYS A 11 34.70 -14.38 6.46
CA LYS A 11 33.86 -13.24 6.01
C LYS A 11 32.38 -13.62 5.85
N GLU A 12 32.08 -14.87 5.51
CA GLU A 12 30.70 -15.33 5.37
C GLU A 12 30.05 -15.62 6.73
N GLN A 13 30.81 -16.14 7.71
CA GLN A 13 30.35 -16.30 9.09
C GLN A 13 30.21 -14.99 9.88
N GLY A 14 30.97 -13.94 9.53
CA GLY A 14 30.87 -12.62 10.17
C GLY A 14 29.57 -11.85 9.89
N ARG A 15 28.80 -12.22 8.85
CA ARG A 15 27.51 -11.58 8.52
C ARG A 15 26.29 -12.20 9.22
N ILE A 16 26.45 -13.35 9.88
CA ILE A 16 25.32 -14.11 10.46
C ILE A 16 25.06 -13.75 11.93
N ASN A 17 26.00 -13.07 12.61
CA ASN A 17 25.97 -12.91 14.06
C ASN A 17 25.68 -11.47 14.53
N ALA A 18 24.64 -10.83 14.00
CA ALA A 18 23.96 -9.85 14.85
C ALA A 18 23.33 -10.62 16.02
N PRO A 19 23.53 -10.22 17.29
CA PRO A 19 22.93 -10.91 18.41
C PRO A 19 21.41 -11.00 18.18
N THR A 20 20.86 -12.20 18.33
CA THR A 20 19.44 -12.52 18.06
C THR A 20 18.47 -11.55 18.75
N SER A 21 18.84 -11.04 19.92
CA SER A 21 18.11 -10.01 20.67
C SER A 21 17.98 -8.67 19.94
N SER A 22 19.02 -8.24 19.21
CA SER A 22 19.01 -6.98 18.45
C SER A 22 18.03 -7.03 17.27
N ARG A 23 18.00 -8.17 16.56
CA ARG A 23 17.06 -8.38 15.46
C ARG A 23 15.60 -8.47 15.93
N ALA A 24 15.36 -9.19 17.04
CA ALA A 24 14.03 -9.29 17.62
C ALA A 24 13.50 -7.90 18.05
N MET A 25 14.35 -7.10 18.70
CA MET A 25 14.02 -5.73 19.07
C MET A 25 13.68 -4.87 17.85
N LEU A 26 14.50 -4.93 16.79
CA LEU A 26 14.25 -4.19 15.54
C LEU A 26 12.90 -4.54 14.91
N ILE A 27 12.57 -5.83 14.84
CA ILE A 27 11.28 -6.31 14.31
C ILE A 27 10.12 -5.84 15.20
N LEU A 28 10.27 -5.94 16.52
CA LEU A 28 9.27 -5.49 17.47
C LEU A 28 9.01 -3.98 17.36
N THR A 29 10.07 -3.17 17.31
CA THR A 29 9.93 -1.72 17.12
C THR A 29 9.26 -1.39 15.79
N ALA A 30 9.60 -2.08 14.71
CA ALA A 30 8.94 -1.88 13.42
C ALA A 30 7.44 -2.22 13.48
N TRP A 31 7.05 -3.33 14.14
CA TRP A 31 5.64 -3.67 14.34
C TRP A 31 4.90 -2.62 15.17
N LEU A 32 5.43 -2.26 16.34
CA LEU A 32 4.81 -1.26 17.21
C LEU A 32 4.69 0.10 16.51
N GLY A 33 5.75 0.53 15.82
CA GLY A 33 5.72 1.77 15.04
C GLY A 33 4.69 1.72 13.90
N THR A 34 4.57 0.58 13.22
CA THR A 34 3.54 0.38 12.17
C THR A 34 2.12 0.48 12.76
N LEU A 35 1.87 -0.15 13.91
CA LEU A 35 0.57 -0.14 14.57
C LEU A 35 0.23 1.26 15.11
N LEU A 36 1.18 1.96 15.71
CA LEU A 36 1.01 3.34 16.19
C LEU A 36 0.75 4.33 15.04
N LEU A 37 1.41 4.12 13.90
CA LEU A 37 1.19 4.85 12.66
C LEU A 37 0.05 4.28 11.81
N SER A 38 -0.76 3.35 12.32
CA SER A 38 -1.95 2.85 11.62
C SER A 38 -3.20 3.51 12.17
N ARG A 39 -4.37 3.15 11.61
CA ARG A 39 -5.66 3.52 12.22
C ARG A 39 -5.99 2.76 13.51
N LEU A 40 -5.20 1.76 13.93
CA LEU A 40 -5.51 0.96 15.11
C LEU A 40 -5.73 1.78 16.41
N PRO A 41 -4.89 2.77 16.77
CA PRO A 41 -5.13 3.57 17.97
C PRO A 41 -6.47 4.31 17.91
N GLN A 42 -6.79 4.86 16.73
CA GLN A 42 -8.07 5.54 16.51
C GLN A 42 -9.25 4.57 16.60
N ILE A 43 -9.13 3.38 16.00
CA ILE A 43 -10.17 2.34 16.08
C ILE A 43 -10.43 1.98 17.54
N ILE A 44 -9.38 1.68 18.32
CA ILE A 44 -9.53 1.33 19.73
C ILE A 44 -10.21 2.44 20.52
N LEU A 45 -9.77 3.69 20.37
CA LEU A 45 -10.35 4.82 21.12
C LEU A 45 -11.82 5.07 20.74
N SER A 46 -12.17 4.91 19.46
CA SER A 46 -13.53 5.10 18.98
C SER A 46 -14.46 3.97 19.42
N GLU A 47 -14.04 2.70 19.28
CA GLU A 47 -14.83 1.53 19.69
C GLU A 47 -15.02 1.46 21.22
N LEU A 48 -14.08 2.02 22.00
CA LEU A 48 -14.22 2.15 23.45
C LEU A 48 -15.05 3.38 23.88
N GLY A 49 -15.53 4.20 22.93
CA GLY A 49 -16.27 5.42 23.23
C GLY A 49 -15.44 6.53 23.90
N VAL A 50 -14.10 6.45 23.84
CA VAL A 50 -13.19 7.40 24.46
C VAL A 50 -13.07 8.69 23.64
N ALA A 51 -13.01 8.58 22.32
CA ALA A 51 -12.93 9.73 21.44
C ALA A 51 -13.60 9.47 20.08
N PRO A 52 -14.43 10.39 19.56
CA PRO A 52 -15.03 10.24 18.25
C PRO A 52 -14.01 10.41 17.13
N PHE A 53 -14.35 9.89 15.95
CA PHE A 53 -13.62 10.18 14.72
C PHE A 53 -13.52 11.69 14.52
N SER A 54 -12.29 12.21 14.42
CA SER A 54 -12.07 13.65 14.30
C SER A 54 -10.72 13.95 13.65
N GLU A 55 -10.62 15.15 13.09
CA GLU A 55 -9.50 15.61 12.25
C GLU A 55 -8.16 15.70 12.99
N TRP A 56 -8.16 15.75 14.34
CA TRP A 56 -6.91 15.72 15.13
C TRP A 56 -6.12 14.42 14.95
N SER A 57 -6.79 13.35 14.50
CA SER A 57 -6.15 12.05 14.22
C SER A 57 -4.99 12.16 13.21
N MET A 58 -5.05 13.08 12.24
CA MET A 58 -3.96 13.24 11.28
C MET A 58 -2.69 13.83 11.93
N TRP A 59 -2.86 14.79 12.84
CA TRP A 59 -1.74 15.40 13.56
C TRP A 59 -1.08 14.42 14.53
N TRP A 60 -1.87 13.52 15.13
CA TRP A 60 -1.33 12.43 15.95
C TRP A 60 -0.30 11.59 15.17
N TRP A 61 -0.62 11.13 13.96
CA TRP A 61 0.32 10.31 13.18
C TRP A 61 1.59 11.06 12.78
N ILE A 62 1.50 12.37 12.52
CA ILE A 62 2.69 13.19 12.27
C ILE A 62 3.55 13.29 13.53
N VAL A 63 2.96 13.62 14.68
CA VAL A 63 3.71 13.75 15.94
C VAL A 63 4.38 12.43 16.33
N VAL A 64 3.63 11.33 16.26
CA VAL A 64 4.15 9.98 16.51
C VAL A 64 5.25 9.64 15.49
N GLY A 65 5.05 9.96 14.22
CA GLY A 65 6.02 9.72 13.16
C GLY A 65 7.34 10.47 13.39
N ILE A 66 7.27 11.75 13.73
CA ILE A 66 8.42 12.58 14.09
C ILE A 66 9.13 12.00 15.32
N ALA A 67 8.39 11.59 16.35
CA ALA A 67 8.96 10.97 17.54
C ALA A 67 9.69 9.66 17.22
N LEU A 68 9.11 8.81 16.36
CA LEU A 68 9.73 7.56 15.90
C LEU A 68 10.98 7.82 15.05
N VAL A 69 10.97 8.83 14.19
CA VAL A 69 12.16 9.26 13.43
C VAL A 69 13.24 9.76 14.39
N ALA A 70 12.91 10.63 15.35
CA ALA A 70 13.83 11.13 16.37
C ALA A 70 14.45 10.00 17.20
N LEU A 71 13.64 8.99 17.56
CA LEU A 71 14.10 7.79 18.25
C LEU A 71 15.25 7.09 17.52
N THR A 72 15.25 7.09 16.18
CA THR A 72 16.33 6.49 15.36
C THR A 72 17.67 7.23 15.40
N PHE A 73 17.69 8.46 15.92
CA PHE A 73 18.93 9.22 16.14
C PHE A 73 19.53 8.95 17.52
N VAL A 74 18.67 8.80 18.54
CA VAL A 74 19.11 8.59 19.92
C VAL A 74 19.36 7.12 20.26
N TRP A 75 18.68 6.19 19.58
CA TRP A 75 18.79 4.76 19.85
C TRP A 75 19.37 3.99 18.65
N SER A 76 20.63 3.56 18.79
CA SER A 76 21.39 2.88 17.73
C SER A 76 20.75 1.57 17.26
N ALA A 77 20.04 0.85 18.14
CA ALA A 77 19.41 -0.43 17.80
C ALA A 77 18.30 -0.29 16.75
N VAL A 78 17.62 0.86 16.69
CA VAL A 78 16.49 1.11 15.77
C VAL A 78 16.87 2.06 14.64
N ARG A 79 18.13 2.52 14.60
CA ARG A 79 18.68 3.39 13.54
C ARG A 79 18.37 2.90 12.11
N PRO A 80 18.40 1.59 11.79
CA PRO A 80 18.04 1.13 10.45
C PRO A 80 16.62 1.52 10.01
N LEU A 81 15.66 1.64 10.93
CA LEU A 81 14.25 1.95 10.61
C LEU A 81 14.01 3.42 10.23
N ARG A 82 15.04 4.27 10.20
CA ARG A 82 14.90 5.71 9.93
C ARG A 82 14.17 6.00 8.62
N GLY A 83 14.59 5.36 7.53
CA GLY A 83 13.97 5.56 6.21
C GLY A 83 12.50 5.14 6.22
N TYR A 84 12.19 4.04 6.90
CA TYR A 84 10.84 3.53 7.02
C TYR A 84 9.93 4.49 7.81
N PHE A 85 10.33 4.93 9.01
CA PHE A 85 9.53 5.88 9.78
C PHE A 85 9.42 7.25 9.09
N LEU A 86 10.47 7.69 8.39
CA LEU A 86 10.41 8.92 7.60
C LEU A 86 9.33 8.79 6.51
N ILE A 87 9.34 7.73 5.71
CA ILE A 87 8.36 7.54 4.64
C ILE A 87 6.94 7.39 5.19
N MET A 88 6.74 6.62 6.25
CA MET A 88 5.42 6.51 6.90
C MET A 88 4.92 7.88 7.37
N THR A 89 5.80 8.72 7.93
CA THR A 89 5.44 10.09 8.33
C THR A 89 5.12 10.95 7.10
N MET A 90 5.91 10.84 6.04
CA MET A 90 5.72 11.62 4.81
C MET A 90 4.41 11.26 4.09
N ILE A 91 3.89 10.04 4.21
CA ILE A 91 2.55 9.69 3.72
C ILE A 91 1.50 10.64 4.31
N TYR A 92 1.54 10.88 5.62
CA TYR A 92 0.59 11.77 6.30
C TYR A 92 0.82 13.25 5.95
N VAL A 93 2.08 13.68 5.89
CA VAL A 93 2.43 15.07 5.49
C VAL A 93 1.95 15.37 4.07
N VAL A 94 2.20 14.46 3.13
CA VAL A 94 1.72 14.59 1.74
C VAL A 94 0.21 14.54 1.70
N THR A 95 -0.45 13.68 2.48
CA THR A 95 -1.92 13.61 2.55
C THR A 95 -2.53 14.95 3.00
N ILE A 96 -1.96 15.60 4.01
CA ILE A 96 -2.41 16.95 4.44
C ILE A 96 -2.16 17.98 3.34
N GLY A 97 -0.97 17.97 2.73
CA GLY A 97 -0.67 18.86 1.61
C GLY A 97 -1.65 18.69 0.44
N MET A 98 -2.03 17.45 0.14
CA MET A 98 -3.05 17.13 -0.86
C MET A 98 -4.44 17.59 -0.44
N SER A 99 -4.82 17.46 0.84
CA SER A 99 -6.09 17.99 1.34
C SER A 99 -6.19 19.51 1.18
N TRP A 100 -5.07 20.23 1.34
CA TRP A 100 -5.04 21.67 1.05
C TRP A 100 -5.18 21.96 -0.44
N LEU A 101 -4.50 21.19 -1.29
CA LEU A 101 -4.60 21.33 -2.75
C LEU A 101 -6.04 21.07 -3.23
N THR A 102 -6.68 20.00 -2.75
CA THR A 102 -8.05 19.65 -3.16
C THR A 102 -9.11 20.60 -2.59
N GLY A 103 -8.79 21.31 -1.50
CA GLY A 103 -9.61 22.39 -0.95
C GLY A 103 -9.51 23.73 -1.68
N THR A 104 -8.61 23.88 -2.66
CA THR A 104 -8.49 25.13 -3.42
C THR A 104 -9.71 25.37 -4.31
N SER A 105 -10.04 26.64 -4.55
CA SER A 105 -11.15 27.01 -5.45
C SER A 105 -10.97 26.47 -6.87
N VAL A 106 -9.72 26.40 -7.35
CA VAL A 106 -9.41 25.83 -8.67
C VAL A 106 -9.77 24.34 -8.70
N TRP A 107 -9.29 23.55 -7.73
CA TRP A 107 -9.60 22.12 -7.69
C TRP A 107 -11.10 21.86 -7.56
N VAL A 108 -11.78 22.57 -6.65
CA VAL A 108 -13.23 22.46 -6.47
C VAL A 108 -13.97 22.89 -7.74
N SER A 109 -13.49 23.90 -8.47
CA SER A 109 -14.14 24.30 -9.74
C SER A 109 -14.05 23.23 -10.82
N TRP A 110 -13.02 22.38 -10.80
CA TRP A 110 -12.81 21.31 -11.77
C TRP A 110 -13.43 19.98 -11.34
N PHE A 111 -13.33 19.64 -10.05
CA PHE A 111 -13.64 18.31 -9.51
C PHE A 111 -14.52 18.35 -8.25
N GLY A 112 -15.18 19.47 -7.98
CA GLY A 112 -16.00 19.67 -6.78
C GLY A 112 -17.24 18.77 -6.69
N PRO A 113 -17.95 18.84 -5.56
CA PRO A 113 -19.12 18.01 -5.29
C PRO A 113 -20.32 18.30 -6.21
N ASP A 114 -20.31 19.43 -6.92
CA ASP A 114 -21.31 19.80 -7.93
C ASP A 114 -21.08 19.12 -9.29
N LYS A 115 -19.96 18.41 -9.47
CA LYS A 115 -19.60 17.76 -10.73
C LYS A 115 -20.24 16.37 -10.86
N PRO A 116 -20.47 15.88 -12.10
CA PRO A 116 -20.86 14.50 -12.33
C PRO A 116 -19.90 13.53 -11.67
N TRP A 117 -20.41 12.38 -11.19
CA TRP A 117 -19.64 11.36 -10.48
C TRP A 117 -18.31 11.01 -11.17
N LEU A 118 -18.32 10.92 -12.51
CA LEU A 118 -17.15 10.59 -13.30
C LEU A 118 -16.02 11.62 -13.16
N ILE A 119 -16.37 12.91 -13.16
CA ILE A 119 -15.43 14.03 -13.03
C ILE A 119 -14.92 14.12 -11.60
N LEU A 120 -15.81 13.99 -10.62
CA LEU A 120 -15.44 13.93 -9.20
C LEU A 120 -14.46 12.78 -8.93
N SER A 121 -14.80 11.57 -9.39
CA SER A 121 -13.97 10.36 -9.23
C SER A 121 -12.61 10.50 -9.92
N PHE A 122 -12.57 11.14 -11.09
CA PHE A 122 -11.31 11.44 -11.77
C PHE A 122 -10.43 12.36 -10.93
N GLY A 123 -11.00 13.42 -10.35
CA GLY A 123 -10.30 14.30 -9.41
C GLY A 123 -9.74 13.53 -8.22
N ASP A 124 -10.56 12.72 -7.55
CA ASP A 124 -10.13 11.91 -6.41
C ASP A 124 -8.95 10.99 -6.77
N ARG A 125 -9.06 10.27 -7.89
CA ARG A 125 -7.99 9.36 -8.33
C ARG A 125 -6.75 10.12 -8.77
N LEU A 126 -6.89 11.29 -9.39
CA LEU A 126 -5.77 12.17 -9.70
C LEU A 126 -5.04 12.59 -8.41
N GLY A 127 -5.78 12.90 -7.35
CA GLY A 127 -5.22 13.20 -6.04
C GLY A 127 -4.36 12.05 -5.50
N ILE A 128 -4.84 10.80 -5.59
CA ILE A 128 -4.06 9.62 -5.15
C ILE A 128 -2.79 9.43 -6.01
N VAL A 129 -2.89 9.61 -7.33
CA VAL A 129 -1.72 9.56 -8.22
C VAL A 129 -0.70 10.64 -7.85
N LEU A 130 -1.15 11.87 -7.56
CA LEU A 130 -0.27 12.96 -7.13
C LEU A 130 0.40 12.66 -5.80
N THR A 131 -0.32 12.08 -4.83
CA THR A 131 0.27 11.57 -3.56
C THR A 131 1.37 10.55 -3.84
N ALA A 132 1.11 9.56 -4.69
CA ALA A 132 2.08 8.55 -5.06
C ALA A 132 3.34 9.13 -5.72
N LEU A 133 3.16 10.09 -6.64
CA LEU A 133 4.27 10.77 -7.31
C LEU A 133 5.06 11.66 -6.35
N ALA A 134 4.40 12.33 -5.40
CA ALA A 134 5.07 13.12 -4.37
C ALA A 134 5.94 12.23 -3.47
N LEU A 135 5.43 11.07 -3.04
CA LEU A 135 6.21 10.11 -2.24
C LEU A 135 7.37 9.48 -3.02
N ALA A 136 7.17 9.19 -4.32
CA ALA A 136 8.27 8.81 -5.21
C ALA A 136 9.33 9.92 -5.30
N GLY A 137 8.91 11.19 -5.33
CA GLY A 137 9.79 12.36 -5.25
C GLY A 137 10.58 12.41 -3.94
N VAL A 138 9.94 12.17 -2.80
CA VAL A 138 10.64 12.07 -1.49
C VAL A 138 11.70 10.98 -1.51
N LEU A 139 11.39 9.79 -2.03
CA LEU A 139 12.35 8.69 -2.13
C LEU A 139 13.52 9.05 -3.06
N ALA A 140 13.25 9.73 -4.17
CA ALA A 140 14.30 10.24 -5.06
C ALA A 140 15.19 11.29 -4.37
N LEU A 141 14.61 12.20 -3.56
CA LEU A 141 15.35 13.16 -2.75
C LEU A 141 16.19 12.48 -1.65
N MET A 142 15.78 11.30 -1.19
CA MET A 142 16.58 10.43 -0.32
C MET A 142 17.71 9.69 -1.09
N GLY A 143 17.89 9.96 -2.37
CA GLY A 143 18.93 9.38 -3.21
C GLY A 143 18.59 8.01 -3.80
N GLN A 144 17.33 7.57 -3.71
CA GLN A 144 16.93 6.28 -4.25
C GLN A 144 16.67 6.34 -5.75
N LYS A 145 17.05 5.27 -6.45
CA LYS A 145 16.74 5.08 -7.86
C LYS A 145 15.38 4.41 -7.98
N ARG A 146 14.75 4.55 -9.16
CA ARG A 146 13.44 3.95 -9.47
C ARG A 146 13.35 2.46 -9.12
N GLY A 147 14.42 1.69 -9.32
CA GLY A 147 14.48 0.26 -8.98
C GLY A 147 14.52 -0.03 -7.48
N ASP A 148 15.02 0.89 -6.65
CA ASP A 148 15.17 0.70 -5.21
C ASP A 148 13.80 0.75 -4.50
N PHE A 149 12.87 1.56 -5.03
CA PHE A 149 11.50 1.69 -4.54
C PHE A 149 10.45 1.08 -5.46
N PHE A 150 10.83 0.06 -6.21
CA PHE A 150 9.93 -0.76 -7.04
C PHE A 150 9.23 -0.01 -8.18
N PHE A 151 9.63 1.22 -8.52
CA PHE A 151 9.05 1.98 -9.63
C PHE A 151 9.59 1.53 -11.00
N THR A 152 9.45 0.23 -11.26
CA THR A 152 9.76 -0.48 -12.49
C THR A 152 8.76 -1.62 -12.67
N LEU A 153 8.71 -2.26 -13.84
CA LEU A 153 7.88 -3.46 -14.01
C LEU A 153 8.35 -4.64 -13.14
N GLY A 154 9.64 -4.67 -12.77
CA GLY A 154 10.26 -5.80 -12.10
C GLY A 154 10.49 -7.01 -13.00
N ASN A 155 11.02 -8.07 -12.42
CA ASN A 155 11.22 -9.36 -13.07
C ASN A 155 9.95 -10.22 -12.95
N ILE A 156 9.05 -10.09 -13.92
CA ILE A 156 7.81 -10.92 -13.98
C ILE A 156 8.09 -12.42 -14.15
N ASN A 157 9.30 -12.81 -14.58
CA ASN A 157 9.69 -14.21 -14.67
C ASN A 157 10.20 -14.79 -13.34
N ALA A 158 10.27 -13.99 -12.28
CA ALA A 158 10.66 -14.46 -10.95
C ALA A 158 9.72 -15.60 -10.48
N PRO A 159 10.25 -16.59 -9.76
CA PRO A 159 9.43 -17.62 -9.13
C PRO A 159 8.50 -16.98 -8.11
N ALA A 160 7.23 -17.40 -8.09
CA ALA A 160 6.31 -17.07 -7.01
C ALA A 160 6.60 -18.02 -5.84
N GLU A 161 7.33 -17.56 -4.81
CA GLU A 161 7.85 -18.44 -3.76
C GLU A 161 6.69 -19.19 -3.07
N GLY A 162 6.78 -20.51 -2.97
CA GLY A 162 5.69 -21.37 -2.44
C GLY A 162 4.65 -21.79 -3.48
N MET A 163 4.68 -21.22 -4.68
CA MET A 163 3.92 -21.69 -5.84
C MET A 163 4.88 -22.37 -6.82
N ARG A 164 4.47 -23.45 -7.49
CA ARG A 164 5.26 -24.08 -8.57
C ARG A 164 5.16 -23.29 -9.90
N LEU A 165 5.01 -21.96 -9.81
CA LEU A 165 4.73 -21.06 -10.93
C LEU A 165 5.66 -19.83 -10.90
N ARG A 166 5.77 -19.16 -12.04
CA ARG A 166 6.39 -17.82 -12.15
C ARG A 166 5.31 -16.75 -12.06
N TRP A 167 5.68 -15.55 -11.62
CA TRP A 167 4.75 -14.43 -11.50
C TRP A 167 4.05 -14.03 -12.81
N LYS A 168 4.68 -14.26 -13.97
CA LYS A 168 4.06 -14.04 -15.29
C LYS A 168 2.78 -14.86 -15.51
N VAL A 169 2.66 -16.00 -14.82
CA VAL A 169 1.48 -16.89 -14.89
C VAL A 169 0.65 -16.76 -13.62
N ALA A 170 1.31 -16.77 -12.46
CA ALA A 170 0.62 -16.69 -11.17
C ALA A 170 -0.16 -15.37 -11.03
N GLY A 171 0.43 -14.23 -11.42
CA GLY A 171 -0.21 -12.91 -11.33
C GLY A 171 -1.55 -12.85 -12.09
N PRO A 172 -1.58 -13.16 -13.40
CA PRO A 172 -2.83 -13.19 -14.14
C PRO A 172 -3.88 -14.19 -13.63
N LEU A 173 -3.46 -15.39 -13.21
CA LEU A 173 -4.38 -16.37 -12.63
C LEU A 173 -4.99 -15.87 -11.32
N ILE A 174 -4.16 -15.29 -10.45
CA ILE A 174 -4.60 -14.67 -9.20
C ILE A 174 -5.57 -13.53 -9.49
N ALA A 175 -5.23 -12.62 -10.42
CA ALA A 175 -6.08 -11.50 -10.78
C ALA A 175 -7.46 -11.98 -11.25
N LEU A 176 -7.50 -12.99 -12.13
CA LEU A 176 -8.74 -13.60 -12.61
C LEU A 176 -9.57 -14.18 -11.46
N LEU A 177 -8.95 -14.97 -10.59
CA LEU A 177 -9.63 -15.60 -9.45
C LEU A 177 -10.17 -14.56 -8.46
N LEU A 178 -9.36 -13.57 -8.10
CA LEU A 178 -9.77 -12.50 -7.20
C LEU A 178 -10.91 -11.65 -7.78
N THR A 179 -10.81 -11.31 -9.06
CA THR A 179 -11.85 -10.56 -9.78
C THR A 179 -13.14 -11.36 -9.82
N ALA A 180 -13.09 -12.64 -10.16
CA ALA A 180 -14.26 -13.51 -10.20
C ALA A 180 -14.91 -13.65 -8.81
N LEU A 181 -14.11 -13.86 -7.76
CA LEU A 181 -14.60 -13.96 -6.37
C LEU A 181 -15.22 -12.65 -5.90
N PHE A 182 -14.59 -11.51 -6.20
CA PHE A 182 -15.11 -10.20 -5.84
C PHE A 182 -16.42 -9.89 -6.56
N THR A 183 -16.48 -10.10 -7.88
CA THR A 183 -17.70 -9.96 -8.67
C THR A 183 -18.81 -10.86 -8.15
N ALA A 184 -18.52 -12.14 -7.90
CA ALA A 184 -19.50 -13.09 -7.38
C ALA A 184 -20.02 -12.67 -6.00
N GLY A 185 -19.14 -12.19 -5.11
CA GLY A 185 -19.52 -11.67 -3.80
C GLY A 185 -20.48 -10.49 -3.89
N ILE A 186 -20.18 -9.52 -4.77
CA ILE A 186 -21.06 -8.36 -4.98
C ILE A 186 -22.40 -8.78 -5.57
N LEU A 187 -22.41 -9.61 -6.63
CA LEU A 187 -23.64 -10.06 -7.27
C LEU A 187 -24.49 -10.94 -6.34
N ALA A 188 -23.88 -11.65 -5.39
CA ALA A 188 -24.63 -12.40 -4.38
C ALA A 188 -25.29 -11.48 -3.34
N MET A 189 -24.69 -10.31 -3.08
CA MET A 189 -25.21 -9.32 -2.13
C MET A 189 -26.19 -8.32 -2.76
N ASN A 190 -26.25 -8.24 -4.09
CA ASN A 190 -27.04 -7.25 -4.80
C ASN A 190 -27.80 -7.90 -5.96
N SER A 191 -29.10 -7.60 -6.09
CA SER A 191 -29.91 -8.02 -7.24
C SER A 191 -29.68 -7.12 -8.46
N LEU A 192 -28.43 -6.92 -8.88
CA LEU A 192 -28.09 -6.08 -10.03
C LEU A 192 -28.27 -6.87 -11.34
N SER A 193 -29.06 -6.32 -12.27
CA SER A 193 -29.11 -6.78 -13.64
C SER A 193 -28.25 -5.85 -14.49
N ILE A 194 -27.06 -6.33 -14.89
CA ILE A 194 -26.09 -5.54 -15.66
C ILE A 194 -25.93 -6.20 -17.02
N THR A 195 -26.10 -5.42 -18.08
CA THR A 195 -25.86 -5.84 -19.46
C THR A 195 -24.57 -5.23 -20.01
N ILE A 196 -24.03 -5.82 -21.08
CA ILE A 196 -22.85 -5.26 -21.77
C ILE A 196 -23.13 -3.86 -22.31
N ALA A 197 -24.38 -3.58 -22.72
CA ALA A 197 -24.79 -2.27 -23.23
C ALA A 197 -24.65 -1.16 -22.17
N ASP A 198 -24.82 -1.50 -20.89
CA ASP A 198 -24.67 -0.55 -19.77
C ASP A 198 -23.19 -0.23 -19.50
N ILE A 199 -22.31 -1.22 -19.68
CA ILE A 199 -20.88 -1.10 -19.36
C ILE A 199 -20.09 -0.43 -20.49
N LEU A 200 -20.39 -0.78 -21.74
CA LEU A 200 -19.54 -0.43 -22.88
C LEU A 200 -19.27 1.08 -23.02
N PRO A 201 -20.24 1.99 -22.80
CA PRO A 201 -20.00 3.43 -22.90
C PRO A 201 -19.08 3.99 -21.80
N ILE A 202 -19.12 3.42 -20.59
CA ILE A 202 -18.37 3.91 -19.42
C ILE A 202 -17.00 3.23 -19.28
N LEU A 203 -16.79 2.08 -19.94
CA LEU A 203 -15.62 1.23 -19.77
C LEU A 203 -14.28 1.97 -19.95
N PRO A 204 -14.08 2.86 -20.94
CA PRO A 204 -12.80 3.55 -21.09
C PRO A 204 -12.42 4.38 -19.86
N MET A 205 -13.38 5.13 -19.31
CA MET A 205 -13.10 5.98 -18.15
C MET A 205 -13.01 5.18 -16.86
N VAL A 206 -13.85 4.16 -16.69
CA VAL A 206 -13.74 3.22 -15.56
C VAL A 206 -12.35 2.55 -15.55
N PHE A 207 -11.83 2.14 -16.71
CA PHE A 207 -10.49 1.58 -16.82
C PHE A 207 -9.41 2.58 -16.38
N ILE A 208 -9.52 3.85 -16.79
CA ILE A 208 -8.61 4.92 -16.36
C ILE A 208 -8.66 5.11 -14.84
N LEU A 209 -9.86 5.21 -14.26
CA LEU A 209 -10.03 5.36 -12.81
C LEU A 209 -9.42 4.19 -12.03
N ALA A 210 -9.70 2.96 -12.47
CA ALA A 210 -9.16 1.74 -11.87
C ALA A 210 -7.63 1.69 -11.97
N MET A 211 -7.05 2.07 -13.11
CA MET A 211 -5.61 2.13 -13.29
C MET A 211 -4.96 3.20 -12.41
N MET A 212 -5.55 4.40 -12.34
CA MET A 212 -5.06 5.47 -11.48
C MET A 212 -5.11 5.07 -10.02
N ASN A 213 -6.18 4.41 -9.59
CA ASN A 213 -6.32 3.91 -8.23
C ASN A 213 -5.27 2.86 -7.90
N ALA A 214 -5.22 1.79 -8.70
CA ALA A 214 -4.27 0.70 -8.52
C ALA A 214 -2.83 1.22 -8.49
N PHE A 215 -2.43 2.05 -9.46
CA PHE A 215 -1.09 2.65 -9.45
C PHE A 215 -0.85 3.50 -8.20
N GLY A 216 -1.77 4.40 -7.88
CA GLY A 216 -1.64 5.34 -6.79
C GLY A 216 -1.50 4.64 -5.44
N GLU A 217 -2.36 3.67 -5.16
CA GLU A 217 -2.32 2.91 -3.90
C GLU A 217 -1.11 1.98 -3.81
N GLU A 218 -0.79 1.23 -4.89
CA GLU A 218 0.39 0.37 -4.89
C GLU A 218 1.69 1.14 -4.70
N MET A 219 1.80 2.33 -5.30
CA MET A 219 3.00 3.16 -5.20
C MET A 219 3.08 3.85 -3.82
N ALA A 220 2.02 4.55 -3.39
CA ALA A 220 2.02 5.33 -2.15
C ALA A 220 2.04 4.46 -0.89
N TYR A 221 1.19 3.42 -0.85
CA TYR A 221 0.88 2.69 0.38
C TYR A 221 1.58 1.33 0.46
N ARG A 222 2.30 0.92 -0.58
CA ARG A 222 3.02 -0.35 -0.59
C ARG A 222 4.47 -0.20 -1.02
N ALA A 223 4.73 0.25 -2.24
CA ALA A 223 6.08 0.36 -2.77
C ALA A 223 6.96 1.29 -1.94
N ALA A 224 6.47 2.50 -1.67
CA ALA A 224 7.19 3.49 -0.88
C ALA A 224 7.62 2.95 0.50
N PRO A 225 6.71 2.49 1.39
CA PRO A 225 7.13 2.02 2.70
C PRO A 225 7.83 0.65 2.67
N LEU A 226 7.44 -0.29 1.79
CA LEU A 226 8.13 -1.58 1.69
C LEU A 226 9.59 -1.40 1.32
N SER A 227 9.90 -0.49 0.39
CA SER A 227 11.27 -0.24 -0.08
C SER A 227 12.24 0.07 1.05
N GLN A 228 11.73 0.66 2.14
CA GLN A 228 12.51 1.05 3.31
C GLN A 228 12.57 -0.03 4.39
N LEU A 229 11.79 -1.09 4.26
CA LEU A 229 11.52 -2.02 5.37
C LEU A 229 11.98 -3.46 5.07
N TRP A 230 11.75 -3.95 3.85
CA TRP A 230 11.87 -5.39 3.56
C TRP A 230 13.29 -5.96 3.72
N GLN A 231 14.32 -5.16 3.44
CA GLN A 231 15.72 -5.57 3.63
C GLN A 231 16.15 -5.54 5.10
N ILE A 232 15.40 -4.83 5.95
CA ILE A 232 15.75 -4.58 7.35
C ILE A 232 15.15 -5.66 8.25
N VAL A 233 13.84 -5.90 8.13
CA VAL A 233 13.11 -6.86 8.98
C VAL A 233 12.86 -8.21 8.27
N GLY A 234 13.17 -8.29 6.97
CA GLY A 234 12.93 -9.44 6.11
C GLY A 234 11.57 -9.38 5.40
N LYS A 235 11.50 -10.06 4.24
CA LYS A 235 10.35 -10.02 3.32
C LYS A 235 9.00 -10.28 4.03
N ARG A 236 8.91 -11.38 4.77
CA ARG A 236 7.66 -11.81 5.43
C ARG A 236 7.17 -10.76 6.42
N GLN A 237 8.04 -10.26 7.30
CA GLN A 237 7.66 -9.28 8.31
C GLN A 237 7.20 -7.97 7.67
N ALA A 238 7.96 -7.46 6.69
CA ALA A 238 7.62 -6.22 6.01
C ALA A 238 6.29 -6.30 5.25
N VAL A 239 6.04 -7.40 4.52
CA VAL A 239 4.79 -7.60 3.80
C VAL A 239 3.60 -7.64 4.75
N TRP A 240 3.69 -8.39 5.86
CA TRP A 240 2.59 -8.46 6.84
C TRP A 240 2.33 -7.13 7.55
N MET A 241 3.39 -6.39 7.93
CA MET A 241 3.26 -5.06 8.51
C MET A 241 2.49 -4.12 7.58
N MET A 242 2.90 -4.04 6.31
CA MET A 242 2.28 -3.14 5.33
C MET A 242 0.88 -3.57 4.93
N ALA A 243 0.66 -4.88 4.84
CA ALA A 243 -0.66 -5.41 4.56
C ALA A 243 -1.67 -5.11 5.67
N LEU A 244 -1.27 -5.31 6.94
CA LEU A 244 -2.14 -5.01 8.08
C LEU A 244 -2.38 -3.50 8.19
N TRP A 245 -1.34 -2.68 8.01
CA TRP A 245 -1.48 -1.22 8.00
C TRP A 245 -2.49 -0.74 6.95
N PHE A 246 -2.40 -1.28 5.72
CA PHE A 246 -3.35 -1.00 4.65
C PHE A 246 -4.78 -1.45 4.99
N GLY A 247 -4.94 -2.68 5.50
CA GLY A 247 -6.24 -3.20 5.94
C GLY A 247 -6.88 -2.33 7.02
N LEU A 248 -6.13 -1.98 8.06
CA LEU A 248 -6.59 -1.08 9.14
C LEU A 248 -7.01 0.30 8.62
N GLY A 249 -6.35 0.81 7.57
CA GLY A 249 -6.72 2.05 6.89
C GLY A 249 -8.18 2.09 6.42
N HIS A 250 -8.76 0.92 6.14
CA HIS A 250 -10.11 0.77 5.58
C HIS A 250 -11.18 0.45 6.64
N TYR A 251 -10.85 0.47 7.93
CA TYR A 251 -11.84 0.10 8.97
C TYR A 251 -13.11 0.98 8.93
N TYR A 252 -12.97 2.30 8.72
CA TYR A 252 -14.08 3.26 8.69
C TYR A 252 -14.54 3.67 7.28
N GLY A 253 -14.04 3.05 6.21
CA GLY A 253 -14.42 3.48 4.87
C GLY A 253 -13.82 2.66 3.74
N GLY A 254 -14.28 2.95 2.52
CA GLY A 254 -14.05 2.11 1.34
C GLY A 254 -15.16 1.06 1.18
N VAL A 255 -15.06 0.25 0.13
CA VAL A 255 -16.11 -0.74 -0.22
C VAL A 255 -16.06 -1.95 0.71
N SER A 256 -14.88 -2.29 1.21
CA SER A 256 -14.68 -3.37 2.18
C SER A 256 -14.23 -2.75 3.51
N PHE A 257 -15.19 -2.41 4.37
CA PHE A 257 -14.95 -1.74 5.65
C PHE A 257 -15.29 -2.64 6.87
N GLY A 258 -15.04 -2.12 8.06
CA GLY A 258 -15.20 -2.83 9.32
C GLY A 258 -14.19 -3.97 9.52
N ALA A 259 -14.37 -4.77 10.57
CA ALA A 259 -13.44 -5.83 10.93
C ALA A 259 -13.24 -6.88 9.82
N ALA A 260 -14.32 -7.28 9.14
CA ALA A 260 -14.24 -8.20 8.01
C ALA A 260 -13.47 -7.60 6.83
N GLY A 261 -13.71 -6.32 6.52
CA GLY A 261 -12.96 -5.57 5.50
C GLY A 261 -11.47 -5.50 5.81
N VAL A 262 -11.08 -5.23 7.07
CA VAL A 262 -9.67 -5.24 7.49
C VAL A 262 -9.01 -6.58 7.21
N ILE A 263 -9.65 -7.70 7.57
CA ILE A 263 -9.10 -9.04 7.35
C ILE A 263 -8.93 -9.30 5.85
N TYR A 264 -10.00 -9.07 5.07
CA TYR A 264 -10.00 -9.29 3.62
C TYR A 264 -8.91 -8.47 2.90
N LEU A 265 -8.88 -7.16 3.15
CA LEU A 265 -7.92 -6.25 2.50
C LEU A 265 -6.49 -6.50 2.98
N THR A 266 -6.28 -6.93 4.23
CA THR A 266 -4.96 -7.38 4.71
C THR A 266 -4.49 -8.59 3.90
N LEU A 267 -5.33 -9.61 3.70
CA LEU A 267 -4.93 -10.81 2.97
C LEU A 267 -4.63 -10.51 1.49
N LEU A 268 -5.41 -9.64 0.85
CA LEU A 268 -5.12 -9.14 -0.49
C LEU A 268 -3.79 -8.39 -0.54
N ALA A 269 -3.58 -7.47 0.39
CA ALA A 269 -2.35 -6.67 0.46
C ALA A 269 -1.11 -7.53 0.74
N VAL A 270 -1.23 -8.65 1.47
CA VAL A 270 -0.15 -9.64 1.62
C VAL A 270 0.23 -10.21 0.25
N LEU A 271 -0.74 -10.59 -0.56
CA LEU A 271 -0.50 -11.18 -1.88
C LEU A 271 0.18 -10.19 -2.82
N PHE A 272 -0.30 -8.95 -2.84
CA PHE A 272 0.25 -7.90 -3.70
C PHE A 272 1.64 -7.49 -3.23
N GLY A 273 1.86 -7.34 -1.92
CA GLY A 273 3.17 -7.05 -1.34
C GLY A 273 4.19 -8.17 -1.59
N LYS A 274 3.76 -9.43 -1.51
CA LYS A 274 4.59 -10.58 -1.89
C LYS A 274 5.01 -10.50 -3.35
N ALA A 275 4.06 -10.27 -4.27
CA ALA A 275 4.36 -10.10 -5.68
C ALA A 275 5.36 -8.97 -5.95
N MET A 276 5.16 -7.83 -5.28
CA MET A 276 6.04 -6.66 -5.38
C MET A 276 7.48 -6.99 -4.96
N VAL A 277 7.66 -7.60 -3.79
CA VAL A 277 8.98 -7.92 -3.24
C VAL A 277 9.69 -9.00 -4.05
N GLU A 278 8.97 -10.02 -4.54
CA GLU A 278 9.56 -11.13 -5.29
C GLU A 278 9.92 -10.75 -6.72
N THR A 279 9.09 -9.94 -7.38
CA THR A 279 9.39 -9.42 -8.71
C THR A 279 10.31 -8.20 -8.67
N LYS A 280 10.45 -7.55 -7.51
CA LYS A 280 11.13 -6.26 -7.37
C LYS A 280 10.55 -5.18 -8.29
N GLY A 281 9.23 -5.13 -8.43
CA GLY A 281 8.56 -4.13 -9.25
C GLY A 281 7.08 -3.98 -8.97
N LEU A 282 6.52 -2.91 -9.53
CA LEU A 282 5.13 -2.49 -9.38
C LEU A 282 4.18 -3.14 -10.40
N GLY A 283 4.72 -3.75 -11.48
CA GLY A 283 3.92 -4.20 -12.62
C GLY A 283 2.87 -5.24 -12.27
N ILE A 284 3.28 -6.35 -11.63
CA ILE A 284 2.37 -7.42 -11.23
C ILE A 284 1.35 -7.00 -10.15
N PRO A 285 1.74 -6.31 -9.05
CA PRO A 285 0.75 -5.88 -8.05
C PRO A 285 -0.27 -4.89 -8.62
N VAL A 286 0.14 -3.90 -9.43
CA VAL A 286 -0.82 -2.99 -10.10
C VAL A 286 -1.75 -3.75 -11.04
N PHE A 287 -1.21 -4.69 -11.83
CA PHE A 287 -2.04 -5.50 -12.71
C PHE A 287 -3.09 -6.29 -11.91
N MET A 288 -2.72 -6.93 -10.79
CA MET A 288 -3.68 -7.68 -9.98
C MET A 288 -4.73 -6.78 -9.33
N HIS A 289 -4.32 -5.61 -8.84
CA HIS A 289 -5.22 -4.63 -8.21
C HIS A 289 -6.22 -4.05 -9.22
N LEU A 290 -5.75 -3.64 -10.40
CA LEU A 290 -6.55 -3.05 -11.49
C LEU A 290 -7.84 -3.80 -11.77
N TRP A 291 -7.79 -5.14 -11.85
CA TRP A 291 -8.96 -5.92 -12.26
C TRP A 291 -10.07 -5.97 -11.20
N GLY A 292 -9.70 -5.99 -9.91
CA GLY A 292 -10.68 -5.83 -8.83
C GLY A 292 -11.32 -4.45 -8.85
N ASP A 293 -10.49 -3.42 -9.04
CA ASP A 293 -10.96 -2.04 -9.15
C ASP A 293 -11.83 -1.81 -10.38
N LEU A 294 -11.55 -2.47 -11.50
CA LEU A 294 -12.36 -2.35 -12.70
C LEU A 294 -13.81 -2.76 -12.43
N VAL A 295 -14.01 -3.88 -11.73
CA VAL A 295 -15.35 -4.32 -11.30
C VAL A 295 -15.98 -3.29 -10.36
N LEU A 296 -15.21 -2.82 -9.38
CA LEU A 296 -15.69 -1.82 -8.44
C LEU A 296 -16.16 -0.54 -9.13
N TYR A 297 -15.35 0.04 -10.02
CA TYR A 297 -15.68 1.28 -10.72
C TYR A 297 -16.83 1.11 -11.72
N ILE A 298 -17.02 -0.08 -12.32
CA ILE A 298 -18.21 -0.36 -13.13
C ILE A 298 -19.46 -0.22 -12.26
N LEU A 299 -19.44 -0.84 -11.08
CA LEU A 299 -20.59 -0.84 -10.18
C LEU A 299 -20.88 0.54 -9.60
N LEU A 300 -19.84 1.28 -9.21
CA LEU A 300 -19.99 2.65 -8.73
C LEU A 300 -20.56 3.57 -9.83
N ALA A 301 -20.07 3.43 -11.06
CA ALA A 301 -20.58 4.19 -12.20
C ALA A 301 -22.06 3.89 -12.45
N LEU A 302 -22.44 2.62 -12.51
CA LEU A 302 -23.84 2.20 -12.74
C LEU A 302 -24.77 2.58 -11.58
N GLY A 303 -24.29 2.56 -10.34
CA GLY A 303 -25.05 3.00 -9.16
C GLY A 303 -25.16 4.52 -9.02
N SER A 304 -24.38 5.28 -9.78
CA SER A 304 -24.38 6.75 -9.80
C SER A 304 -25.13 7.37 -10.98
N ALA A 305 -25.58 6.53 -11.92
CA ALA A 305 -26.28 6.91 -13.14
C ALA A 305 -27.78 7.14 -12.92
#